data_AF-A0ABD5JNI4-F1
#
_entry.id   AF-A0ABD5JNI4-F1
#
_cell.length_a   1.000
_cell.length_b   1.000
_cell.length_c   1.000
_cell.angle_alpha   90.00
_cell.angle_beta   90.00
_cell.angle_gamma   90.00
#
_symmetry.space_group_name_H-M   'P 1'
#
loop_
_entity.id
_entity.type
_entity.pdbx_description
1 polymer ?
#
loop_
_entity_poly.entity_id
_entity_poly.type
_entity_poly.pdbx_seq_one_letter_code
_entity_poly.pdbx_strand_id
1 'polypeptide(L)'
;MYPCGNCRAVAVGPDGRCAACGTYQQQLQQPSAPPQQPSVPPQMAQMPPTPGGYPAAPPMGMPTGGVDLRRGLSTTLVALFGVALPALIFLFVGRSGQYSVIGDMLDAVEGKSVSITEQDLNDADDLFTTAQVSYSLLTVAIAVVWAIWFRRLRLNAEVFAPGQHRFSSGWAAGSWFTPVVNFWFPKQIANDIWRASSPQGPHAVSRGLLNGWWVTWIVALITNAIGGIRYNLLRGKVEGDDYAPSPSEAKSDIESLHSILAFDMFAIVIFMAAAVLALLLVRQITAMQEQRASLPPQMGGPAPYGMPAPNPYGAPAPGPAPYGTPAPGPGSYGAPQMPPTPPPGQPGQQYPPYGQG
;
A
#
# COMPACT_ATOMS: atom_id res chain seq x y z
N MET A 1 2.80 31.87 19.48
CA MET A 1 2.91 30.69 18.59
C MET A 1 3.29 31.19 17.21
N TYR A 2 4.43 30.76 16.68
CA TYR A 2 4.83 31.13 15.32
C TYR A 2 4.27 30.09 14.33
N PRO A 3 3.76 30.51 13.15
CA PRO A 3 3.31 29.58 12.13
C PRO A 3 4.50 28.77 11.61
N CYS A 4 4.29 27.48 11.37
CA CYS A 4 5.33 26.61 10.84
C CYS A 4 5.82 27.13 9.48
N GLY A 5 7.13 27.30 9.30
CA GLY A 5 7.72 27.80 8.04
C GLY A 5 7.47 26.89 6.83
N ASN A 6 7.14 25.61 7.06
CA ASN A 6 6.88 24.64 6.00
C ASN A 6 5.40 24.56 5.60
N CYS A 7 4.48 24.45 6.56
CA CYS A 7 3.05 24.23 6.29
C CYS A 7 2.12 25.34 6.80
N ARG A 8 2.67 26.41 7.39
CA ARG A 8 1.95 27.58 7.96
C ARG A 8 0.91 27.25 9.06
N ALA A 9 0.87 26.02 9.56
CA ALA A 9 -0.01 25.64 10.67
C ALA A 9 0.41 26.29 12.00
N VAL A 10 -0.57 26.60 12.85
CA VAL A 10 -0.42 27.50 14.01
C VAL A 10 0.10 26.80 15.30
N ALA A 11 0.41 25.52 15.28
CA ALA A 11 0.83 24.78 16.49
C ALA A 11 2.18 24.06 16.31
N VAL A 12 3.16 24.47 17.13
CA VAL A 12 4.44 23.79 17.34
C VAL A 12 4.43 23.28 18.79
N GLY A 13 4.69 21.98 18.98
CA GLY A 13 4.78 21.37 20.31
C GLY A 13 5.98 21.88 21.11
N PRO A 14 6.03 21.63 22.43
CA PRO A 14 7.15 22.04 23.29
C PRO A 14 8.50 21.41 22.90
N ASP A 15 8.47 20.36 22.08
CA ASP A 15 9.61 19.70 21.45
C ASP A 15 10.10 20.42 20.18
N GLY A 16 9.50 21.54 19.77
CA GLY A 16 9.86 22.28 18.56
C GLY A 16 9.33 21.65 17.26
N ARG A 17 8.40 20.68 17.38
CA ARG A 17 7.87 19.93 16.24
C ARG A 17 6.49 20.42 15.80
N CYS A 18 6.30 20.62 14.50
CA CYS A 18 4.98 20.99 13.97
C CYS A 18 4.01 19.81 13.99
N ALA A 19 2.84 19.96 14.61
CA ALA A 19 1.84 18.89 14.70
C ALA A 19 1.22 18.50 13.34
N ALA A 20 1.20 19.44 12.38
CA ALA A 20 0.55 19.23 11.09
C ALA A 20 1.44 18.54 10.05
N CYS A 21 2.75 18.86 10.02
CA CYS A 21 3.67 18.31 9.02
C CYS A 21 4.87 17.56 9.61
N GLY A 22 5.04 17.55 10.93
CA GLY A 22 6.08 16.77 11.61
C GLY A 22 7.51 17.32 11.48
N THR A 23 7.70 18.47 10.82
CA THR A 23 9.02 19.11 10.70
C THR A 23 9.45 19.76 12.02
N TYR A 24 10.71 19.56 12.39
CA TYR A 24 11.37 20.30 13.47
C TYR A 24 11.74 21.70 12.98
N GLN A 25 11.38 22.73 13.73
CA GLN A 25 11.90 24.07 13.50
C GLN A 25 13.22 24.21 14.28
N GLN A 26 14.35 24.22 13.58
CA GLN A 26 15.62 24.59 14.21
C GLN A 26 15.59 26.09 14.56
N GLN A 27 15.87 26.37 15.83
CA GLN A 27 16.19 27.68 16.44
C GLN A 27 15.04 28.65 16.76
N LEU A 28 14.49 28.50 17.97
CA LEU A 28 14.13 29.65 18.81
C LEU A 28 14.48 29.36 20.28
N GLN A 29 15.77 29.13 20.58
CA GLN A 29 16.31 29.26 21.94
C GLN A 29 17.85 29.31 21.91
N GLN A 30 18.42 30.51 21.84
CA GLN A 30 19.28 31.08 22.89
C GLN A 30 19.77 32.50 22.51
N PRO A 31 19.90 33.43 23.47
CA PRO A 31 20.45 34.77 23.22
C PRO A 31 21.92 34.67 22.82
N SER A 32 22.32 35.42 21.78
CA SER A 32 23.70 35.54 21.33
C SER A 32 24.61 36.08 22.45
N ALA A 33 25.59 35.29 22.89
CA ALA A 33 26.76 35.83 23.58
C ALA A 33 27.60 36.66 22.57
N PRO A 34 28.16 37.82 22.95
CA PRO A 34 28.94 38.63 22.04
C PRO A 34 30.26 37.94 21.64
N PRO A 35 30.75 38.15 20.41
CA PRO A 35 31.93 37.46 19.90
C PRO A 35 33.20 37.92 20.64
N GLN A 36 33.91 37.00 21.28
CA GLN A 36 35.30 37.21 21.65
C GLN A 36 36.19 36.92 20.44
N GLN A 37 36.93 37.92 19.97
CA GLN A 37 37.96 37.76 18.95
C GLN A 37 39.17 37.02 19.55
N PRO A 38 39.66 35.93 18.93
CA PRO A 38 40.99 35.40 19.24
C PRO A 38 42.06 36.34 18.67
N SER A 39 42.96 36.83 19.51
CA SER A 39 44.15 37.57 19.09
C SER A 39 45.12 36.64 18.35
N VAL A 40 45.22 36.81 17.03
CA VAL A 40 46.23 36.12 16.20
C VAL A 40 47.52 36.95 16.19
N PRO A 41 48.69 36.40 16.54
CA PRO A 41 49.96 37.12 16.46
C PRO A 41 50.34 37.45 15.00
N PRO A 42 51.00 38.58 14.74
CA PRO A 42 51.21 39.10 13.39
C PRO A 42 52.42 38.43 12.73
N GLN A 43 52.28 37.19 12.25
CA GLN A 43 53.35 36.56 11.46
C GLN A 43 52.91 35.54 10.40
N MET A 44 51.61 35.40 10.10
CA MET A 44 51.13 34.46 9.07
C MET A 44 50.23 35.12 8.01
N ALA A 45 50.49 36.39 7.67
CA ALA A 45 49.73 37.14 6.67
C ALA A 45 50.06 36.81 5.20
N GLN A 46 50.71 35.67 4.91
CA GLN A 46 51.09 35.29 3.55
C GLN A 46 50.80 33.82 3.27
N MET A 47 49.53 33.48 3.12
CA MET A 47 49.12 32.26 2.42
C MET A 47 47.88 32.57 1.58
N PRO A 48 47.84 32.21 0.29
CA PRO A 48 46.67 32.44 -0.55
C PRO A 48 45.48 31.63 -0.01
N PRO A 49 44.25 32.17 -0.06
CA PRO A 49 43.08 31.47 0.47
C PRO A 49 42.81 30.22 -0.38
N THR A 50 42.83 29.05 0.27
CA THR A 50 42.24 27.83 -0.28
C THR A 50 40.76 28.07 -0.57
N PRO A 51 40.24 27.75 -1.78
CA PRO A 51 38.82 27.86 -2.05
C PRO A 51 38.05 26.98 -1.06
N GLY A 52 37.23 27.63 -0.22
CA GLY A 52 36.41 26.94 0.77
C GLY A 52 35.58 25.86 0.11
N GLY A 53 35.70 24.63 0.60
CA GLY A 53 34.83 23.54 0.20
C GLY A 53 33.37 23.97 0.41
N TYR A 54 32.58 23.89 -0.66
CA TYR A 54 31.13 24.09 -0.57
C TYR A 54 30.59 23.17 0.53
N PRO A 55 29.74 23.66 1.45
CA PRO A 55 29.07 22.79 2.39
C PRO A 55 28.30 21.75 1.58
N ALA A 56 28.59 20.47 1.85
CA ALA A 56 27.88 19.36 1.23
C ALA A 56 26.38 19.59 1.40
N ALA A 57 25.66 19.71 0.28
CA ALA A 57 24.22 19.76 0.31
C ALA A 57 23.70 18.52 1.06
N PRO A 58 22.82 18.67 2.06
CA PRO A 58 22.29 17.52 2.78
C PRO A 58 21.64 16.56 1.78
N PRO A 59 21.79 15.24 1.94
CA PRO A 59 21.21 14.27 1.02
C PRO A 59 19.70 14.52 0.92
N MET A 60 19.26 14.90 -0.28
CA MET A 60 17.85 15.08 -0.62
C MET A 60 17.09 13.77 -0.37
N GLY A 61 16.15 13.81 0.59
CA GLY A 61 15.00 12.91 0.59
C GLY A 61 15.05 11.67 1.48
N MET A 62 15.80 11.64 2.59
CA MET A 62 15.41 10.71 3.67
C MET A 62 14.11 11.22 4.32
N PRO A 63 13.08 10.37 4.54
CA PRO A 63 11.99 10.73 5.42
C PRO A 63 12.56 10.94 6.83
N THR A 64 12.84 12.19 7.17
CA THR A 64 13.26 12.57 8.52
C THR A 64 12.03 12.55 9.42
N GLY A 65 11.65 11.36 9.88
CA GLY A 65 10.54 11.13 10.78
C GLY A 65 10.48 9.65 11.17
N GLY A 66 10.54 9.35 12.46
CA GLY A 66 10.40 7.99 12.97
C GLY A 66 9.07 7.33 12.60
N VAL A 67 8.96 6.03 12.88
CA VAL A 67 7.76 5.23 12.60
C VAL A 67 6.56 5.78 13.37
N ASP A 68 5.46 6.08 12.68
CA ASP A 68 4.23 6.54 13.34
C ASP A 68 3.35 5.32 13.67
N LEU A 69 3.43 4.86 14.93
CA LEU A 69 2.76 3.64 15.43
C LEU A 69 1.41 3.89 16.13
N ARG A 70 0.82 5.09 16.02
CA ARG A 70 -0.53 5.33 16.58
C ARG A 70 -1.54 4.31 16.03
N ARG A 71 -2.11 3.54 16.95
CA ARG A 71 -3.08 2.47 16.66
C ARG A 71 -4.44 2.95 16.16
N GLY A 72 -4.74 4.25 16.25
CA GLY A 72 -6.06 4.83 15.96
C GLY A 72 -6.69 4.29 14.67
N LEU A 73 -6.00 4.40 13.53
CA LEU A 73 -6.53 3.94 12.25
C LEU A 73 -6.73 2.42 12.19
N SER A 74 -5.81 1.63 12.76
CA SER A 74 -5.95 0.17 12.81
C SER A 74 -7.11 -0.26 13.70
N THR A 75 -7.28 0.38 14.86
CA THR A 75 -8.40 0.13 15.76
C THR A 75 -9.73 0.51 15.11
N THR A 76 -9.78 1.67 14.46
CA THR A 76 -10.96 2.10 13.69
C THR A 76 -11.30 1.10 12.59
N LEU A 77 -10.33 0.64 11.80
CA LEU A 77 -10.58 -0.38 10.78
C LEU A 77 -11.09 -1.69 11.36
N VAL A 78 -10.50 -2.17 12.47
CA VAL A 78 -10.98 -3.39 13.13
C VAL A 78 -12.42 -3.22 13.61
N ALA A 79 -12.77 -2.06 14.19
CA ALA A 79 -14.14 -1.76 14.59
C ALA A 79 -15.09 -1.69 13.38
N LEU A 80 -14.69 -0.99 12.31
CA LEU A 80 -15.49 -0.87 11.09
C LEU A 80 -15.72 -2.24 10.42
N PHE A 81 -14.70 -3.08 10.29
CA PHE A 81 -14.88 -4.45 9.77
C PHE A 81 -15.71 -5.32 10.74
N GLY A 82 -15.58 -5.10 12.04
CA GLY A 82 -16.42 -5.75 13.06
C GLY A 82 -17.90 -5.41 12.90
N VAL A 83 -18.23 -4.18 12.50
CA VAL A 83 -19.60 -3.73 12.16
C VAL A 83 -20.00 -4.15 10.73
N ALA A 84 -19.04 -4.26 9.81
CA ALA A 84 -19.32 -4.66 8.43
C ALA A 84 -19.83 -6.09 8.31
N LEU A 85 -19.36 -7.01 9.18
CA LEU A 85 -19.83 -8.39 9.18
C LEU A 85 -21.34 -8.52 9.51
N PRO A 86 -21.87 -7.97 10.61
CA PRO A 86 -23.32 -7.98 10.84
C PRO A 86 -24.09 -7.17 9.79
N ALA A 87 -23.53 -6.08 9.24
CA ALA A 87 -24.16 -5.38 8.13
C ALA A 87 -24.26 -6.23 6.85
N LEU A 88 -23.24 -7.05 6.55
CA LEU A 88 -23.27 -8.02 5.44
C LEU A 88 -24.27 -9.16 5.70
N ILE A 89 -24.41 -9.61 6.95
CA ILE A 89 -25.45 -10.58 7.32
C ILE A 89 -26.83 -9.97 7.12
N PHE A 90 -27.04 -8.72 7.55
CA PHE A 90 -28.29 -8.01 7.32
C PHE A 90 -28.60 -7.85 5.82
N LEU A 91 -27.60 -7.53 5.02
CA LEU A 91 -27.71 -7.49 3.56
C LEU A 91 -28.07 -8.86 2.95
N PHE A 92 -27.47 -9.93 3.45
CA PHE A 92 -27.79 -11.30 3.05
C PHE A 92 -29.24 -11.65 3.37
N VAL A 93 -29.73 -11.29 4.57
CA VAL A 93 -31.12 -11.50 4.98
C VAL A 93 -32.07 -10.74 4.05
N GLY A 94 -31.84 -9.45 3.81
CA GLY A 94 -32.66 -8.67 2.87
C GLY A 94 -32.68 -9.29 1.48
N ARG A 95 -31.52 -9.70 0.97
CA ARG A 95 -31.42 -10.37 -0.35
C ARG A 95 -32.14 -11.73 -0.37
N SER A 96 -32.10 -12.48 0.73
CA SER A 96 -32.82 -13.75 0.84
C SER A 96 -34.33 -13.58 0.82
N GLY A 97 -34.85 -12.46 1.36
CA GLY A 97 -36.28 -12.11 1.27
C GLY A 97 -36.71 -11.79 -0.17
N GLN A 98 -35.91 -11.02 -0.91
CA GLN A 98 -36.17 -10.83 -2.35
C GLN A 98 -36.10 -12.17 -3.10
N TYR A 99 -35.13 -13.03 -2.79
CA TYR A 99 -35.02 -14.35 -3.41
C TYR A 99 -36.27 -15.22 -3.16
N SER A 100 -36.78 -15.25 -1.92
CA SER A 100 -37.98 -16.03 -1.58
C SER A 100 -39.23 -15.51 -2.29
N VAL A 101 -39.47 -14.20 -2.28
CA VAL A 101 -40.69 -13.64 -2.91
C VAL A 101 -40.68 -13.84 -4.43
N ILE A 102 -39.53 -13.70 -5.09
CA ILE A 102 -39.41 -14.02 -6.52
C ILE A 102 -39.58 -15.53 -6.78
N GLY A 103 -39.13 -16.39 -5.86
CA GLY A 103 -39.40 -17.82 -5.92
C GLY A 103 -40.89 -18.15 -5.82
N ASP A 104 -41.60 -17.50 -4.91
CA ASP A 104 -43.05 -17.62 -4.78
C ASP A 104 -43.76 -17.15 -6.06
N MET A 105 -43.28 -16.08 -6.71
CA MET A 105 -43.83 -15.62 -7.99
C MET A 105 -43.69 -16.68 -9.08
N LEU A 106 -42.55 -17.40 -9.14
CA LEU A 106 -42.38 -18.51 -10.08
C LEU A 106 -43.38 -19.63 -9.80
N ASP A 107 -43.57 -19.97 -8.52
CA ASP A 107 -44.53 -20.99 -8.10
C ASP A 107 -45.97 -20.61 -8.48
N ALA A 108 -46.35 -19.34 -8.33
CA ALA A 108 -47.65 -18.81 -8.74
C ALA A 108 -47.84 -18.87 -10.27
N VAL A 109 -46.81 -18.53 -11.06
CA VAL A 109 -46.84 -18.62 -12.54
C VAL A 109 -46.96 -20.09 -13.01
N GLU A 110 -46.44 -21.04 -12.22
CA GLU A 110 -46.61 -22.48 -12.46
C GLU A 110 -47.97 -23.04 -12.00
N GLY A 111 -48.84 -22.19 -11.45
CA GLY A 111 -50.17 -22.57 -10.99
C GLY A 111 -50.21 -23.19 -9.60
N LYS A 112 -49.14 -23.09 -8.81
CA LYS A 112 -49.16 -23.50 -7.40
C LYS A 112 -49.95 -22.46 -6.58
N SER A 113 -50.68 -22.95 -5.58
CA SER A 113 -51.44 -22.08 -4.68
C SER A 113 -50.51 -21.39 -3.69
N VAL A 114 -49.98 -20.23 -4.07
CA VAL A 114 -49.17 -19.35 -3.22
C VAL A 114 -49.84 -17.99 -3.15
N SER A 115 -49.98 -17.42 -1.95
CA SER A 115 -50.47 -16.06 -1.76
C SER A 115 -49.28 -15.11 -1.76
N ILE A 116 -49.22 -14.20 -2.73
CA ILE A 116 -48.22 -13.13 -2.80
C ILE A 116 -48.98 -11.83 -2.82
N THR A 117 -48.68 -10.95 -1.88
CA THR A 117 -49.26 -9.62 -1.83
C THR A 117 -48.26 -8.59 -2.35
N GLU A 118 -48.77 -7.44 -2.81
CA GLU A 118 -47.93 -6.29 -3.13
C GLU A 118 -47.12 -5.82 -1.89
N GLN A 119 -47.67 -6.03 -0.69
CA GLN A 119 -46.98 -5.73 0.55
C GLN A 119 -45.74 -6.63 0.75
N ASP A 120 -45.82 -7.93 0.44
CA ASP A 120 -44.67 -8.84 0.57
C ASP A 120 -43.50 -8.43 -0.33
N LEU A 121 -43.82 -7.95 -1.55
CA LEU A 121 -42.84 -7.42 -2.50
C LEU A 121 -42.17 -6.15 -1.96
N ASN A 122 -42.98 -5.20 -1.49
CA ASN A 122 -42.49 -3.92 -0.96
C ASN A 122 -41.66 -4.12 0.32
N ASP A 123 -42.10 -4.97 1.25
CA ASP A 123 -41.38 -5.26 2.49
C ASP A 123 -40.00 -5.91 2.20
N ALA A 124 -39.94 -6.84 1.24
CA ALA A 124 -38.68 -7.45 0.82
C ALA A 124 -37.72 -6.45 0.16
N ASP A 125 -38.24 -5.56 -0.70
CA ASP A 125 -37.43 -4.54 -1.37
C ASP A 125 -36.94 -3.45 -0.40
N ASP A 126 -37.81 -2.97 0.49
CA ASP A 126 -37.47 -1.97 1.51
C ASP A 126 -36.40 -2.48 2.48
N LEU A 127 -36.52 -3.75 2.91
CA LEU A 127 -35.53 -4.39 3.78
C LEU A 127 -34.17 -4.49 3.08
N PHE A 128 -34.15 -4.97 1.84
CA PHE A 128 -32.91 -5.07 1.06
C PHE A 128 -32.30 -3.70 0.79
N THR A 129 -33.10 -2.74 0.35
CA THR A 129 -32.67 -1.36 0.07
C THR A 129 -32.08 -0.69 1.30
N THR A 130 -32.75 -0.82 2.46
CA THR A 130 -32.26 -0.31 3.74
C THR A 130 -30.91 -0.94 4.12
N ALA A 131 -30.77 -2.26 3.98
CA ALA A 131 -29.52 -2.96 4.24
C ALA A 131 -28.40 -2.51 3.29
N GLN A 132 -28.71 -2.38 2.00
CA GLN A 132 -27.77 -1.99 0.95
C GLN A 132 -27.26 -0.56 1.15
N VAL A 133 -28.14 0.40 1.43
CA VAL A 133 -27.77 1.80 1.69
C VAL A 133 -26.88 1.89 2.93
N SER A 134 -27.27 1.22 4.01
CA SER A 134 -26.51 1.19 5.27
C SER A 134 -25.10 0.62 5.07
N TYR A 135 -25.00 -0.53 4.39
CA TYR A 135 -23.71 -1.15 4.08
C TYR A 135 -22.85 -0.30 3.13
N SER A 136 -23.47 0.39 2.17
CA SER A 136 -22.76 1.28 1.23
C SER A 136 -22.10 2.45 1.96
N LEU A 137 -22.81 3.11 2.89
CA LEU A 137 -22.26 4.18 3.72
C LEU A 137 -21.09 3.70 4.58
N LEU A 138 -21.23 2.53 5.20
CA LEU A 138 -20.16 1.90 5.96
C LEU A 138 -18.93 1.59 5.10
N THR A 139 -19.16 1.11 3.88
CA THR A 139 -18.08 0.79 2.93
C THR A 139 -17.30 2.03 2.50
N VAL A 140 -17.97 3.17 2.31
CA VAL A 140 -17.30 4.46 2.05
C VAL A 140 -16.39 4.84 3.21
N ALA A 141 -16.87 4.72 4.46
CA ALA A 141 -16.05 4.98 5.65
C ALA A 141 -14.83 4.04 5.71
N ILE A 142 -15.02 2.74 5.46
CA ILE A 142 -13.94 1.75 5.38
C ILE A 142 -12.93 2.15 4.31
N ALA A 143 -13.37 2.48 3.10
CA ALA A 143 -12.50 2.82 1.98
C ALA A 143 -11.60 4.02 2.29
N VAL A 144 -12.16 5.08 2.88
CA VAL A 144 -11.40 6.29 3.27
C VAL A 144 -10.37 5.97 4.35
N VAL A 145 -10.79 5.32 5.44
CA VAL A 145 -9.87 4.98 6.55
C VAL A 145 -8.80 3.98 6.07
N TRP A 146 -9.18 3.03 5.22
CA TRP A 146 -8.27 2.05 4.62
C TRP A 146 -7.18 2.72 3.79
N ALA A 147 -7.54 3.65 2.89
CA ALA A 147 -6.57 4.36 2.07
C ALA A 147 -5.57 5.17 2.92
N ILE A 148 -6.06 5.86 3.96
CA ILE A 148 -5.20 6.62 4.88
C ILE A 148 -4.27 5.67 5.66
N TRP A 149 -4.81 4.59 6.21
CA TRP A 149 -4.05 3.57 6.93
C TRP A 149 -3.00 2.93 6.03
N PHE A 150 -3.35 2.55 4.82
CA PHE A 150 -2.46 1.88 3.88
C PHE A 150 -1.32 2.79 3.41
N ARG A 151 -1.61 4.08 3.14
CA ARG A 151 -0.57 5.08 2.88
C ARG A 151 0.38 5.24 4.07
N ARG A 152 -0.15 5.21 5.28
CA ARG A 152 0.67 5.31 6.50
C ARG A 152 1.55 4.08 6.69
N LEU A 153 1.02 2.88 6.47
CA LEU A 153 1.83 1.65 6.48
C LEU A 153 2.99 1.75 5.48
N ARG A 154 2.72 2.29 4.28
CA ARG A 154 3.75 2.50 3.26
C ARG A 154 4.84 3.47 3.73
N LEU A 155 4.48 4.56 4.39
CA LEU A 155 5.44 5.53 4.94
C LEU A 155 6.29 4.90 6.05
N ASN A 156 5.68 4.15 6.96
CA ASN A 156 6.39 3.41 8.00
C ASN A 156 7.37 2.39 7.40
N ALA A 157 6.94 1.69 6.34
CA ALA A 157 7.77 0.73 5.63
C ALA A 157 8.99 1.37 4.93
N GLU A 158 8.90 2.65 4.54
CA GLU A 158 10.05 3.40 4.00
C GLU A 158 11.14 3.59 5.07
N VAL A 159 10.74 3.81 6.33
CA VAL A 159 11.70 3.94 7.44
C VAL A 159 12.44 2.63 7.69
N PHE A 160 11.78 1.48 7.52
CA PHE A 160 12.39 0.16 7.71
C PHE A 160 13.30 -0.28 6.56
N ALA A 161 13.00 0.15 5.33
CA ALA A 161 13.73 -0.21 4.13
C ALA A 161 13.77 0.96 3.13
N PRO A 162 14.61 1.99 3.39
CA PRO A 162 14.68 3.18 2.55
C PRO A 162 15.09 2.83 1.11
N GLY A 163 14.39 3.39 0.13
CA GLY A 163 14.70 3.24 -1.30
C GLY A 163 14.41 1.86 -1.90
N GLN A 164 13.84 0.92 -1.14
CA GLN A 164 13.59 -0.47 -1.61
C GLN A 164 12.16 -0.70 -2.16
N HIS A 165 11.35 0.35 -2.23
CA HIS A 165 9.94 0.28 -2.60
C HIS A 165 9.74 0.74 -4.04
N ARG A 166 8.90 0.02 -4.79
CA ARG A 166 8.71 0.26 -6.24
C ARG A 166 7.97 1.56 -6.54
N PHE A 167 7.06 1.95 -5.64
CA PHE A 167 6.13 3.06 -5.85
C PHE A 167 6.28 4.12 -4.76
N SER A 168 5.99 5.37 -5.12
CA SER A 168 5.94 6.49 -4.18
C SER A 168 4.80 6.33 -3.16
N SER A 169 4.89 7.03 -2.04
CA SER A 169 3.86 6.96 -0.99
C SER A 169 2.49 7.52 -1.43
N GLY A 170 2.44 8.38 -2.45
CA GLY A 170 1.19 8.87 -3.03
C GLY A 170 0.38 7.75 -3.69
N TRP A 171 1.07 6.84 -4.39
CA TRP A 171 0.44 5.69 -5.02
C TRP A 171 -0.18 4.72 -4.04
N ALA A 172 0.27 4.67 -2.78
CA ALA A 172 -0.37 3.81 -1.78
C ALA A 172 -1.84 4.19 -1.53
N ALA A 173 -2.21 5.47 -1.57
CA ALA A 173 -3.61 5.87 -1.55
C ALA A 173 -4.22 5.87 -2.96
N GLY A 174 -3.53 6.48 -3.92
CA GLY A 174 -4.06 6.71 -5.28
C GLY A 174 -4.37 5.42 -6.05
N SER A 175 -3.64 4.33 -5.81
CA SER A 175 -3.86 3.06 -6.51
C SER A 175 -5.24 2.44 -6.24
N TRP A 176 -5.88 2.78 -5.12
CA TRP A 176 -7.21 2.26 -4.77
C TRP A 176 -8.34 2.92 -5.56
N PHE A 177 -8.13 4.15 -6.01
CA PHE A 177 -9.14 4.98 -6.69
C PHE A 177 -8.87 5.13 -8.18
N THR A 178 -7.77 4.56 -8.69
CA THR A 178 -7.44 4.58 -10.11
C THR A 178 -7.98 3.31 -10.76
N PRO A 179 -8.97 3.41 -11.67
CA PRO A 179 -9.51 2.23 -12.36
C PRO A 179 -8.41 1.45 -13.08
N VAL A 180 -8.59 0.13 -13.19
CA VAL A 180 -7.65 -0.83 -13.78
C VAL A 180 -6.38 -1.01 -12.93
N VAL A 181 -5.74 0.07 -12.48
CA VAL A 181 -4.56 0.05 -11.60
C VAL A 181 -4.86 -0.62 -10.26
N ASN A 182 -6.08 -0.45 -9.73
CA ASN A 182 -6.53 -1.04 -8.48
C ASN A 182 -6.49 -2.58 -8.45
N PHE A 183 -6.39 -3.26 -9.60
CA PHE A 183 -6.29 -4.72 -9.68
C PHE A 183 -4.88 -5.28 -9.40
N TRP A 184 -3.82 -4.47 -9.43
CA TRP A 184 -2.45 -4.98 -9.22
C TRP A 184 -1.50 -4.07 -8.45
N PHE A 185 -1.63 -2.73 -8.52
CA PHE A 185 -0.73 -1.84 -7.76
C PHE A 185 -0.89 -1.98 -6.25
N PRO A 186 -2.11 -2.02 -5.67
CA PRO A 186 -2.23 -2.15 -4.23
C PRO A 186 -1.63 -3.48 -3.74
N LYS A 187 -1.73 -4.56 -4.52
CA LYS A 187 -1.06 -5.83 -4.22
C LYS A 187 0.45 -5.72 -4.19
N GLN A 188 1.04 -5.07 -5.17
CA GLN A 188 2.50 -4.87 -5.22
C GLN A 188 2.98 -4.03 -4.04
N ILE A 189 2.27 -2.94 -3.73
CA ILE A 189 2.58 -2.08 -2.58
C ILE A 189 2.42 -2.86 -1.27
N ALA A 190 1.37 -3.67 -1.12
CA ALA A 190 1.16 -4.50 0.06
C ALA A 190 2.28 -5.54 0.23
N ASN A 191 2.78 -6.14 -0.86
CA ASN A 191 3.92 -7.06 -0.80
C ASN A 191 5.21 -6.35 -0.33
N ASP A 192 5.46 -5.14 -0.82
CA ASP A 192 6.63 -4.35 -0.44
C ASP A 192 6.54 -3.93 1.05
N ILE A 193 5.35 -3.50 1.50
CA ILE A 193 5.05 -3.22 2.91
C ILE A 193 5.28 -4.46 3.78
N TRP A 194 4.72 -5.60 3.37
CA TRP A 194 4.84 -6.87 4.11
C TRP A 194 6.30 -7.27 4.28
N ARG A 195 7.08 -7.21 3.19
CA ARG A 195 8.50 -7.54 3.16
C ARG A 195 9.31 -6.64 4.10
N ALA A 196 9.09 -5.32 4.03
CA ALA A 196 9.79 -4.35 4.86
C ALA A 196 9.39 -4.41 6.35
N SER A 197 8.16 -4.82 6.63
CA SER A 197 7.61 -4.89 7.99
C SER A 197 7.93 -6.21 8.70
N SER A 198 8.56 -7.18 8.02
CA SER A 198 8.87 -8.50 8.59
C SER A 198 9.95 -8.41 9.70
N PRO A 199 9.62 -8.77 10.96
CA PRO A 199 10.60 -8.71 12.07
C PRO A 199 11.77 -9.68 11.88
N GLN A 200 11.50 -10.85 11.29
CA GLN A 200 12.46 -11.93 11.06
C GLN A 200 13.22 -11.78 9.72
N GLY A 201 13.00 -10.67 9.00
CA GLY A 201 13.62 -10.37 7.72
C GLY A 201 12.75 -10.66 6.49
N PRO A 202 13.14 -10.15 5.30
CA PRO A 202 12.29 -10.05 4.10
C PRO A 202 11.61 -11.34 3.60
N HIS A 203 12.20 -12.50 3.90
CA HIS A 203 11.78 -13.79 3.35
C HIS A 203 11.14 -14.74 4.39
N ALA A 204 11.11 -14.34 5.67
CA ALA A 204 10.76 -15.26 6.76
C ALA A 204 9.26 -15.38 7.06
N VAL A 205 8.43 -14.40 6.66
CA VAL A 205 7.00 -14.38 7.01
C VAL A 205 6.12 -14.82 5.83
N SER A 206 5.34 -15.89 6.04
CA SER A 206 4.37 -16.40 5.06
C SER A 206 3.41 -15.31 4.57
N ARG A 207 3.23 -15.22 3.25
CA ARG A 207 2.31 -14.28 2.59
C ARG A 207 0.92 -14.88 2.35
N GLY A 208 0.62 -16.03 2.95
CA GLY A 208 -0.63 -16.77 2.73
C GLY A 208 -1.87 -15.91 2.98
N LEU A 209 -1.92 -15.19 4.12
CA LEU A 209 -3.05 -14.32 4.45
C LEU A 209 -3.22 -13.17 3.45
N LEU A 210 -2.12 -12.49 3.10
CA LEU A 210 -2.15 -11.37 2.16
C LEU A 210 -2.58 -11.82 0.76
N ASN A 211 -2.08 -12.96 0.29
CA ASN A 211 -2.47 -13.53 -1.00
C ASN A 211 -3.93 -13.99 -0.99
N GLY A 212 -4.34 -14.72 0.06
CA GLY A 212 -5.70 -15.20 0.23
C GLY A 212 -6.71 -14.06 0.28
N TRP A 213 -6.46 -13.04 1.10
CA TRP A 213 -7.28 -11.83 1.14
C TRP A 213 -7.39 -11.18 -0.23
N TRP A 214 -6.27 -10.96 -0.93
CA TRP A 214 -6.28 -10.29 -2.23
C TRP A 214 -7.08 -11.06 -3.27
N VAL A 215 -6.86 -12.38 -3.38
CA VAL A 215 -7.58 -13.23 -4.33
C VAL A 215 -9.07 -13.24 -3.99
N THR A 216 -9.45 -13.44 -2.73
CA THR A 216 -10.86 -13.43 -2.30
C THR A 216 -11.51 -12.08 -2.57
N TRP A 217 -10.81 -10.97 -2.35
CA TRP A 217 -11.32 -9.63 -2.66
C TRP A 217 -11.52 -9.40 -4.16
N ILE A 218 -10.57 -9.82 -5.00
CA ILE A 218 -10.73 -9.76 -6.47
C ILE A 218 -11.91 -10.61 -6.94
N VAL A 219 -12.04 -11.82 -6.42
CA VAL A 219 -13.19 -12.69 -6.74
C VAL A 219 -14.49 -12.01 -6.30
N ALA A 220 -14.56 -11.42 -5.09
CA ALA A 220 -15.74 -10.69 -4.64
C ALA A 220 -16.11 -9.53 -5.58
N LEU A 221 -15.12 -8.74 -6.02
CA LEU A 221 -15.34 -7.64 -6.97
C LEU A 221 -15.86 -8.13 -8.33
N ILE A 222 -15.28 -9.19 -8.87
CA ILE A 222 -15.68 -9.75 -10.17
C ILE A 222 -17.10 -10.32 -10.06
N THR A 223 -17.39 -11.10 -9.03
CA THR A 223 -18.74 -11.65 -8.80
C THR A 223 -19.76 -10.52 -8.65
N ASN A 224 -19.45 -9.47 -7.88
CA ASN A 224 -20.34 -8.31 -7.77
C ASN A 224 -20.59 -7.60 -9.10
N ALA A 225 -19.52 -7.38 -9.89
CA ALA A 225 -19.64 -6.75 -11.19
C ALA A 225 -20.51 -7.58 -12.15
N ILE A 226 -20.33 -8.91 -12.17
CA ILE A 226 -21.16 -9.81 -12.97
C ILE A 226 -22.63 -9.74 -12.55
N GLY A 227 -22.91 -9.80 -11.24
CA GLY A 227 -24.27 -9.68 -10.71
C GLY A 227 -24.94 -8.36 -11.11
N GLY A 228 -24.22 -7.24 -10.92
CA GLY A 228 -24.69 -5.91 -11.31
C GLY A 228 -24.92 -5.76 -12.81
N ILE A 229 -24.03 -6.28 -13.66
CA ILE A 229 -24.22 -6.26 -15.12
C ILE A 229 -25.46 -7.07 -15.50
N ARG A 230 -25.63 -8.29 -14.98
CA ARG A 230 -26.81 -9.13 -15.25
C ARG A 230 -28.10 -8.46 -14.82
N TYR A 231 -28.12 -7.88 -13.61
CA TYR A 231 -29.25 -7.14 -13.08
C TYR A 231 -29.59 -5.93 -13.95
N ASN A 232 -28.61 -5.11 -14.31
CA ASN A 232 -28.83 -3.91 -15.13
C ASN A 232 -29.31 -4.25 -16.56
N LEU A 233 -28.82 -5.34 -17.14
CA LEU A 233 -29.29 -5.81 -18.45
C LEU A 233 -30.75 -6.29 -18.39
N LEU A 234 -31.11 -7.07 -17.37
CA LEU A 234 -32.50 -7.51 -17.17
C LEU A 234 -33.42 -6.33 -16.88
N ARG A 235 -33.01 -5.44 -15.97
CA ARG A 235 -33.72 -4.22 -15.62
C ARG A 235 -33.96 -3.35 -16.86
N GLY A 236 -32.92 -3.10 -17.66
CA GLY A 236 -33.04 -2.30 -18.88
C GLY A 236 -33.97 -2.93 -19.93
N LYS A 237 -34.12 -4.26 -19.94
CA LYS A 237 -35.11 -4.97 -20.77
C LYS A 237 -36.53 -4.76 -20.24
N VAL A 238 -36.75 -4.95 -18.94
CA VAL A 238 -38.07 -4.95 -18.29
C VAL A 238 -38.66 -3.55 -18.11
N GLU A 239 -37.82 -2.55 -17.84
CA GLU A 239 -38.25 -1.14 -17.68
C GLU A 239 -38.37 -0.39 -19.02
N GLY A 240 -38.10 -1.03 -20.16
CA GLY A 240 -38.19 -0.40 -21.47
C GLY A 240 -39.63 -0.11 -21.89
N ASP A 241 -39.86 1.05 -22.54
CA ASP A 241 -41.20 1.48 -22.99
C ASP A 241 -41.89 0.47 -23.92
N ASP A 242 -41.11 -0.30 -24.68
CA ASP A 242 -41.59 -1.33 -25.62
C ASP A 242 -41.76 -2.72 -24.97
N TYR A 243 -41.63 -2.84 -23.64
CA TYR A 243 -41.71 -4.11 -22.94
C TYR A 243 -43.14 -4.66 -22.90
N ALA A 244 -43.44 -5.57 -23.82
CA ALA A 244 -44.70 -6.31 -23.90
C ALA A 244 -44.43 -7.83 -23.97
N PRO A 245 -44.04 -8.47 -22.85
CA PRO A 245 -43.62 -9.87 -22.85
C PRO A 245 -44.80 -10.81 -23.11
N SER A 246 -44.56 -11.87 -23.88
CA SER A 246 -45.42 -13.05 -23.86
C SER A 246 -45.37 -13.73 -22.48
N PRO A 247 -46.38 -14.55 -22.10
CA PRO A 247 -46.38 -15.25 -20.81
C PRO A 247 -45.11 -16.08 -20.56
N SER A 248 -44.54 -16.69 -21.61
CA SER A 248 -43.28 -17.44 -21.54
C SER A 248 -42.07 -16.55 -21.29
N GLU A 249 -42.04 -15.35 -21.88
CA GLU A 249 -40.95 -14.40 -21.66
C GLU A 249 -41.01 -13.81 -20.26
N ALA A 250 -42.21 -13.46 -19.78
CA ALA A 250 -42.40 -13.00 -18.41
C ALA A 250 -41.90 -14.06 -17.40
N LYS A 251 -42.24 -15.34 -17.59
CA LYS A 251 -41.70 -16.42 -16.77
C LYS A 251 -40.18 -16.48 -16.82
N SER A 252 -39.59 -16.45 -18.02
CA SER A 252 -38.13 -16.50 -18.20
C SER A 252 -37.40 -15.31 -17.56
N ASP A 253 -38.02 -14.13 -17.57
CA ASP A 253 -37.45 -12.93 -16.93
C ASP A 253 -37.49 -13.03 -15.40
N ILE A 254 -38.56 -13.60 -14.83
CA ILE A 254 -38.64 -13.91 -13.38
C ILE A 254 -37.60 -14.98 -13.00
N GLU A 255 -37.43 -16.04 -13.81
CA GLU A 255 -36.40 -17.08 -13.60
C GLU A 255 -34.99 -16.48 -13.65
N SER A 256 -34.76 -15.56 -14.60
CA SER A 256 -33.51 -14.83 -14.73
C SER A 256 -33.24 -13.99 -13.49
N LEU A 257 -34.24 -13.23 -13.00
CA LEU A 257 -34.14 -12.45 -11.77
C LEU A 257 -33.81 -13.36 -10.57
N HIS A 258 -34.56 -14.45 -10.39
CA HIS A 258 -34.31 -15.42 -9.31
C HIS A 258 -32.87 -15.94 -9.31
N SER A 259 -32.35 -16.30 -10.49
CA SER A 259 -30.97 -16.76 -10.65
C SER A 259 -29.92 -15.66 -10.38
N ILE A 260 -30.25 -14.40 -10.65
CA ILE A 260 -29.39 -13.25 -10.31
C ILE A 260 -29.34 -13.08 -8.79
N LEU A 261 -30.49 -13.16 -8.12
CA LEU A 261 -30.58 -13.03 -6.66
C LEU A 261 -29.79 -14.15 -5.94
N ALA A 262 -29.92 -15.41 -6.38
CA ALA A 262 -29.11 -16.51 -5.85
C ALA A 262 -27.61 -16.27 -6.01
N PHE A 263 -27.20 -15.77 -7.18
CA PHE A 263 -25.81 -15.47 -7.47
C PHE A 263 -25.28 -14.33 -6.58
N ASP A 264 -26.08 -13.29 -6.35
CA ASP A 264 -25.73 -12.18 -5.46
C ASP A 264 -25.62 -12.65 -3.99
N MET A 265 -26.47 -13.57 -3.54
CA MET A 265 -26.32 -14.19 -2.21
C MET A 265 -24.97 -14.90 -2.06
N PHE A 266 -24.55 -15.66 -3.07
CA PHE A 266 -23.22 -16.28 -3.09
C PHE A 266 -22.10 -15.22 -3.08
N ALA A 267 -22.27 -14.11 -3.81
CA ALA A 267 -21.32 -12.99 -3.80
C ALA A 267 -21.16 -12.38 -2.40
N ILE A 268 -22.27 -12.19 -1.67
CA ILE A 268 -22.27 -11.65 -0.29
C ILE A 268 -21.46 -12.55 0.65
N VAL A 269 -21.54 -13.88 0.50
CA VAL A 269 -20.73 -14.82 1.29
C VAL A 269 -19.23 -14.64 1.02
N ILE A 270 -18.84 -14.44 -0.24
CA ILE A 270 -17.44 -14.16 -0.59
C ILE A 270 -16.99 -12.82 0.02
N PHE A 271 -17.86 -11.79 0.03
CA PHE A 271 -17.54 -10.52 0.70
C PHE A 271 -17.36 -10.67 2.21
N MET A 272 -18.16 -11.51 2.88
CA MET A 272 -17.96 -11.82 4.30
C MET A 272 -16.58 -12.44 4.53
N ALA A 273 -16.19 -13.42 3.69
CA ALA A 273 -14.85 -14.02 3.76
C ALA A 273 -13.75 -12.97 3.50
N ALA A 274 -13.92 -12.11 2.49
CA ALA A 274 -12.97 -11.03 2.21
C ALA A 274 -12.84 -10.04 3.38
N ALA A 275 -13.95 -9.68 4.04
CA ALA A 275 -13.96 -8.79 5.20
C ALA A 275 -13.25 -9.40 6.41
N VAL A 276 -13.47 -10.69 6.69
CA VAL A 276 -12.72 -11.41 7.75
C VAL A 276 -11.23 -11.40 7.45
N LEU A 277 -10.83 -11.76 6.23
CA LEU A 277 -9.42 -11.78 5.83
C LEU A 277 -8.80 -10.37 5.87
N ALA A 278 -9.55 -9.33 5.51
CA ALA A 278 -9.11 -7.93 5.60
C ALA A 278 -8.88 -7.51 7.07
N LEU A 279 -9.80 -7.86 7.97
CA LEU A 279 -9.67 -7.61 9.41
C LEU A 279 -8.40 -8.28 9.96
N LEU A 280 -8.19 -9.56 9.64
CA LEU A 280 -7.00 -10.30 10.04
C LEU A 280 -5.73 -9.66 9.46
N LEU A 281 -5.77 -9.22 8.21
CA LEU A 281 -4.65 -8.56 7.54
C LEU A 281 -4.27 -7.25 8.25
N VAL A 282 -5.26 -6.43 8.60
CA VAL A 282 -5.05 -5.18 9.34
C VAL A 282 -4.36 -5.47 10.67
N ARG A 283 -4.86 -6.46 11.42
CA ARG A 283 -4.25 -6.86 12.70
C ARG A 283 -2.81 -7.36 12.53
N GLN A 284 -2.57 -8.20 11.53
CA GLN A 284 -1.26 -8.80 11.31
C GLN A 284 -0.22 -7.77 10.87
N ILE A 285 -0.52 -6.93 9.87
CA ILE A 285 0.46 -5.94 9.39
C ILE A 285 0.76 -4.90 10.46
N THR A 286 -0.26 -4.44 11.20
CA THR A 286 -0.04 -3.51 12.33
C THR A 286 0.88 -4.14 13.37
N ALA A 287 0.63 -5.39 13.79
CA ALA A 287 1.50 -6.09 14.73
C ALA A 287 2.93 -6.28 14.21
N MET A 288 3.09 -6.59 12.91
CA MET A 288 4.40 -6.70 12.27
C MET A 288 5.17 -5.37 12.31
N GLN A 289 4.53 -4.24 12.01
CA GLN A 289 5.18 -2.93 12.06
C GLN A 289 5.57 -2.52 13.48
N GLU A 290 4.72 -2.83 14.47
CA GLU A 290 5.03 -2.58 15.88
C GLU A 290 6.23 -3.41 16.35
N GLN A 291 6.26 -4.70 16.02
CA GLN A 291 7.39 -5.59 16.33
C GLN A 291 8.66 -5.15 15.58
N ARG A 292 8.56 -4.73 14.33
CA ARG A 292 9.73 -4.28 13.56
C ARG A 292 10.30 -2.97 14.11
N ALA A 293 9.45 -2.08 14.60
CA ALA A 293 9.88 -0.81 15.19
C ALA A 293 10.53 -0.95 16.57
N SER A 294 10.27 -2.03 17.32
CA SER A 294 10.95 -2.30 18.60
C SER A 294 12.33 -2.94 18.42
N LEU A 295 12.67 -3.40 17.22
CA LEU A 295 13.98 -3.95 16.91
C LEU A 295 14.98 -2.82 16.56
N PRO A 296 16.26 -2.97 16.91
CA PRO A 296 17.29 -2.02 16.50
C PRO A 296 17.39 -1.96 14.97
N PRO A 297 17.82 -0.82 14.39
CA PRO A 297 18.07 -0.73 12.95
C PRO A 297 18.99 -1.87 12.52
N GLN A 298 18.54 -2.69 11.58
CA GLN A 298 19.46 -3.64 10.93
C GLN A 298 20.47 -2.81 10.15
N MET A 299 21.64 -2.55 10.76
CA MET A 299 22.82 -2.15 10.01
C MET A 299 23.01 -3.22 8.95
N GLY A 300 22.90 -2.84 7.67
CA GLY A 300 23.23 -3.75 6.58
C GLY A 300 24.57 -4.40 6.90
N GLY A 301 24.62 -5.73 6.85
CA GLY A 301 25.87 -6.46 7.10
C GLY A 301 27.01 -5.84 6.27
N PRO A 302 28.26 -5.91 6.74
CA PRO A 302 29.39 -5.31 6.05
C PRO A 302 29.35 -5.71 4.57
N ALA A 303 29.40 -4.72 3.69
CA ALA A 303 29.55 -4.96 2.26
C ALA A 303 30.70 -5.97 2.06
N PRO A 304 30.58 -6.94 1.14
CA PRO A 304 31.65 -7.89 0.88
C PRO A 304 32.97 -7.13 0.67
N TYR A 305 33.97 -7.43 1.50
CA TYR A 305 35.29 -6.83 1.42
C TYR A 305 35.79 -6.90 -0.03
N GLY A 306 35.99 -5.75 -0.67
CA GLY A 306 36.60 -5.67 -2.01
C GLY A 306 35.82 -4.91 -3.08
N MET A 307 34.57 -4.49 -2.84
CA MET A 307 33.91 -3.55 -3.75
C MET A 307 34.12 -2.11 -3.27
N PRO A 308 34.67 -1.21 -4.11
CA PRO A 308 34.61 0.22 -3.84
C PRO A 308 33.14 0.59 -3.65
N ALA A 309 32.85 1.32 -2.57
CA ALA A 309 31.54 1.93 -2.41
C ALA A 309 31.19 2.67 -3.71
N PRO A 310 29.98 2.51 -4.27
CA PRO A 310 29.55 3.31 -5.42
C PRO A 310 29.74 4.77 -5.02
N ASN A 311 30.62 5.48 -5.71
CA ASN A 311 30.84 6.90 -5.43
C ASN A 311 29.49 7.61 -5.61
N PRO A 312 28.87 8.19 -4.56
CA PRO A 312 27.56 8.81 -4.66
C PRO A 312 27.56 10.04 -5.57
N TYR A 313 28.76 10.52 -5.92
CA TYR A 313 29.00 11.55 -6.90
C TYR A 313 29.56 10.91 -8.16
N GLY A 314 28.70 10.67 -9.15
CA GLY A 314 29.17 10.43 -10.51
C GLY A 314 30.10 11.58 -10.89
N ALA A 315 31.34 11.27 -11.26
CA ALA A 315 32.22 12.26 -11.86
C ALA A 315 31.47 12.83 -13.08
N PRO A 316 31.32 14.16 -13.22
CA PRO A 316 30.73 14.71 -14.43
C PRO A 316 31.57 14.25 -15.61
N ALA A 317 30.90 13.74 -16.65
CA ALA A 317 31.54 13.49 -17.94
C ALA A 317 32.33 14.75 -18.35
N PRO A 318 33.56 14.62 -18.86
CA PRO A 318 34.31 15.78 -19.32
C PRO A 318 33.46 16.53 -20.35
N GLY A 319 33.14 17.80 -20.06
CA GLY A 319 32.40 18.64 -21.01
C GLY A 319 33.17 18.76 -22.34
N PRO A 320 32.49 19.04 -23.45
CA PRO A 320 33.16 19.25 -24.72
C PRO A 320 34.17 20.40 -24.59
N ALA A 321 35.41 20.15 -25.02
CA ALA A 321 36.47 21.13 -25.00
C ALA A 321 36.10 22.38 -25.82
N PRO A 322 36.57 23.59 -25.46
CA PRO A 322 36.37 24.78 -26.28
C PRO A 322 36.97 24.56 -27.67
N TYR A 323 36.25 24.99 -28.71
CA TYR A 323 36.73 24.97 -30.10
C TYR A 323 38.09 25.69 -30.21
N GLY A 324 39.13 24.97 -30.62
CA GLY A 324 40.40 25.57 -31.05
C GLY A 324 41.71 24.94 -30.58
N THR A 325 41.75 23.81 -29.88
CA THR A 325 43.02 23.16 -29.50
C THR A 325 43.25 21.82 -30.25
N PRO A 326 44.45 21.56 -30.79
CA PRO A 326 44.75 20.29 -31.48
C PRO A 326 44.75 19.10 -30.50
N ALA A 327 44.16 17.98 -30.93
CA ALA A 327 44.09 16.74 -30.17
C ALA A 327 45.48 16.13 -29.89
N PRO A 328 45.76 15.63 -28.67
CA PRO A 328 46.92 14.76 -28.43
C PRO A 328 46.65 13.35 -28.98
N GLY A 329 47.62 12.79 -29.72
CA GLY A 329 47.53 11.46 -30.34
C GLY A 329 47.50 10.29 -29.35
N PRO A 330 47.22 9.05 -29.83
CA PRO A 330 47.07 7.88 -28.97
C PRO A 330 48.44 7.37 -28.49
N GLY A 331 48.68 7.44 -27.17
CA GLY A 331 49.92 7.01 -26.52
C GLY A 331 49.70 5.97 -25.41
N SER A 332 50.22 4.76 -25.66
CA SER A 332 50.65 3.70 -24.72
C SER A 332 49.64 3.09 -23.73
N TYR A 333 49.19 1.89 -24.08
CA TYR A 333 48.70 0.85 -23.17
C TYR A 333 49.79 0.47 -22.14
N GLY A 334 49.48 0.57 -20.85
CA GLY A 334 50.29 0.03 -19.75
C GLY A 334 49.89 -1.41 -19.42
N ALA A 335 50.89 -2.26 -19.16
CA ALA A 335 50.90 -3.72 -19.13
C ALA A 335 50.03 -4.42 -18.05
N PRO A 336 49.69 -5.72 -18.24
CA PRO A 336 48.94 -6.51 -17.26
C PRO A 336 49.76 -6.84 -15.99
N GLN A 337 49.17 -6.59 -14.82
CA GLN A 337 49.74 -7.01 -13.53
C GLN A 337 49.62 -8.53 -13.35
N MET A 338 50.71 -9.19 -12.99
CA MET A 338 50.77 -10.63 -12.67
C MET A 338 50.01 -10.94 -11.37
N PRO A 339 49.41 -12.14 -11.23
CA PRO A 339 48.77 -12.56 -9.99
C PRO A 339 49.80 -12.92 -8.90
N PRO A 340 49.49 -12.69 -7.61
CA PRO A 340 50.40 -13.03 -6.51
C PRO A 340 50.54 -14.55 -6.33
N THR A 341 51.78 -14.97 -6.07
CA THR A 341 52.18 -16.36 -5.77
C THR A 341 51.57 -16.88 -4.46
N PRO A 342 51.05 -18.12 -4.40
CA PRO A 342 50.59 -18.72 -3.15
C PRO A 342 51.77 -19.24 -2.29
N PRO A 343 51.62 -19.29 -0.95
CA PRO A 343 52.66 -19.80 -0.05
C PRO A 343 52.83 -21.32 -0.16
N PRO A 344 54.03 -21.86 0.11
CA PRO A 344 54.34 -23.29 -0.05
C PRO A 344 53.59 -24.17 0.96
N GLY A 345 53.10 -25.31 0.46
CA GLY A 345 52.16 -26.18 1.14
C GLY A 345 52.70 -26.96 2.36
N GLN A 346 51.77 -27.39 3.19
CA GLN A 346 51.96 -28.53 4.10
C GLN A 346 51.20 -29.77 3.56
N PRO A 347 51.73 -30.98 3.80
CA PRO A 347 51.25 -32.18 3.13
C PRO A 347 50.12 -32.88 3.91
N GLY A 348 49.11 -33.32 3.17
CA GLY A 348 48.18 -34.37 3.59
C GLY A 348 46.82 -33.86 4.06
N GLN A 349 45.81 -34.03 3.21
CA GLN A 349 44.44 -34.45 3.55
C GLN A 349 43.75 -34.71 2.20
N GLN A 350 43.55 -35.99 1.89
CA GLN A 350 42.81 -36.47 0.71
C GLN A 350 41.33 -36.10 0.88
N TYR A 351 40.75 -35.42 -0.11
CA TYR A 351 39.30 -35.32 -0.25
C TYR A 351 38.80 -36.39 -1.23
N PRO A 352 37.82 -37.24 -0.87
CA PRO A 352 37.15 -38.12 -1.82
C PRO A 352 36.06 -37.38 -2.62
N PRO A 353 35.69 -37.89 -3.81
CA PRO A 353 34.96 -37.16 -4.82
C PRO A 353 33.42 -37.22 -4.67
N TYR A 354 32.79 -36.20 -5.25
CA TYR A 354 31.40 -36.09 -5.73
C TYR A 354 30.48 -37.32 -5.62
N GLY A 355 29.26 -37.09 -5.10
CA GLY A 355 28.13 -37.99 -5.28
C GLY A 355 26.82 -37.21 -5.40
N GLN A 356 26.15 -37.37 -6.54
CA GLN A 356 24.75 -37.03 -6.75
C GLN A 356 23.84 -38.04 -6.05
N GLY A 357 22.62 -37.60 -5.72
CA GLY A 357 21.50 -38.43 -5.25
C GLY A 357 20.29 -37.56 -5.00
#